data_AF-A0A6P6VEZ8-F1
#
_entry.id   AF-A0A6P6VEZ8-F1
#
_cell.length_a   1.000
_cell.length_b   1.000
_cell.length_c   1.000
_cell.angle_alpha   90.00
_cell.angle_beta   90.00
_cell.angle_gamma   90.00
#
_symmetry.space_group_name_H-M   'P 1'
#
loop_
_entity.id
_entity.type
_entity.pdbx_description
1 polymer ?
#
loop_
_entity_poly.entity_id
_entity_poly.type
_entity_poly.pdbx_seq_one_letter_code
_entity_poly.pdbx_strand_id
1 'polypeptide(L)'
;MSSSKGIGIGGGVGGPKTTAPVATELDKLSVEQLRAVKEQADLEVNLLQDSLNNIRTATARLDIASNALNDLSLRPQGKKMLVPLTASLYVPGTLDDADKVLVDVGTGYFIEVATKKKSIADEVGIVLQAKLRQLTPSQ
;
A
#
# COMPACT_ATOMS: atom_id res chain seq x y z
N MET A 1 -22.95 -10.11 -64.60
CA MET A 1 -23.70 -8.85 -64.75
C MET A 1 -25.13 -9.09 -64.27
N SER A 2 -25.57 -8.35 -63.24
CA SER A 2 -26.98 -8.10 -62.80
C SER A 2 -27.90 -9.30 -62.52
N SER A 3 -28.80 -9.36 -61.54
CA SER A 3 -29.28 -8.45 -60.48
C SER A 3 -30.15 -9.33 -59.54
N SER A 4 -29.97 -9.23 -58.22
CA SER A 4 -30.75 -8.41 -57.28
C SER A 4 -32.11 -9.00 -56.87
N LYS A 5 -32.17 -9.51 -55.63
CA LYS A 5 -33.40 -9.76 -54.88
C LYS A 5 -33.12 -9.49 -53.40
N GLY A 6 -34.05 -8.79 -52.73
CA GLY A 6 -34.19 -8.86 -51.27
C GLY A 6 -34.14 -7.51 -50.55
N ILE A 7 -35.34 -6.99 -50.26
CA ILE A 7 -35.64 -5.90 -49.34
C ILE A 7 -35.33 -6.33 -47.90
N GLY A 8 -34.79 -5.43 -47.06
CA GLY A 8 -34.49 -5.71 -45.65
C GLY A 8 -34.23 -4.46 -44.82
N ILE A 9 -35.31 -3.83 -44.39
CA ILE A 9 -35.46 -2.81 -43.32
C ILE A 9 -34.75 -3.23 -42.03
N GLY A 10 -34.02 -2.30 -41.39
CA GLY A 10 -33.43 -2.56 -40.07
C GLY A 10 -32.45 -1.50 -39.55
N GLY A 11 -32.85 -0.23 -39.51
CA GLY A 11 -32.10 0.82 -38.81
C GLY A 11 -32.32 0.73 -37.30
N GLY A 12 -31.49 -0.05 -36.61
CA GLY A 12 -31.42 -0.13 -35.15
C GLY A 12 -30.22 0.64 -34.62
N VAL A 13 -30.49 1.77 -33.98
CA VAL A 13 -29.54 2.67 -33.32
C VAL A 13 -28.75 1.92 -32.24
N GLY A 14 -27.46 1.70 -32.47
CA GLY A 14 -26.50 1.24 -31.46
C GLY A 14 -26.03 2.41 -30.59
N GLY A 15 -26.78 2.72 -29.54
CA GLY A 15 -26.31 3.55 -28.44
C GLY A 15 -25.31 2.81 -27.55
N PRO A 16 -24.41 3.52 -26.84
CA PRO A 16 -23.39 2.92 -26.01
C PRO A 16 -24.06 2.16 -24.85
N LYS A 17 -23.71 0.87 -24.68
CA LYS A 17 -24.13 0.09 -23.51
C LYS A 17 -23.55 0.75 -22.25
N THR A 18 -24.42 1.47 -21.55
CA THR A 18 -24.27 1.90 -20.17
C THR A 18 -23.93 0.66 -19.32
N THR A 19 -22.77 0.68 -18.67
CA THR A 19 -22.38 -0.26 -17.62
C THR A 19 -23.36 -0.13 -16.46
N ALA A 20 -24.33 -1.05 -16.38
CA ALA A 20 -25.18 -1.26 -15.22
C ALA A 20 -24.47 -2.21 -14.23
N PRO A 21 -24.76 -2.11 -12.92
CA PRO A 21 -23.87 -2.56 -11.86
C PRO A 21 -23.83 -4.08 -11.77
N VAL A 22 -22.71 -4.60 -11.25
CA VAL A 22 -22.36 -6.01 -10.97
C VAL A 22 -23.54 -6.84 -10.40
N ALA A 23 -24.49 -6.22 -9.73
CA ALA A 23 -25.72 -6.84 -9.24
C ALA A 23 -26.59 -7.50 -10.33
N THR A 24 -26.61 -6.99 -11.56
CA THR A 24 -27.48 -7.50 -12.65
C THR A 24 -26.96 -8.75 -13.36
N GLU A 25 -25.69 -9.12 -13.13
CA GLU A 25 -25.09 -10.35 -13.67
C GLU A 25 -25.26 -11.55 -12.73
N LEU A 26 -25.33 -11.34 -11.41
CA LEU A 26 -25.44 -12.41 -10.41
C LEU A 26 -26.76 -13.18 -10.50
N ASP A 27 -27.87 -12.48 -10.80
CA ASP A 27 -29.21 -13.10 -10.93
C ASP A 27 -29.32 -14.09 -12.12
N LYS A 28 -28.34 -14.09 -13.03
CA LYS A 28 -28.31 -14.94 -14.23
C LYS A 28 -27.39 -16.15 -14.09
N LEU A 29 -26.68 -16.25 -12.97
CA LEU A 29 -25.72 -17.33 -12.72
C LEU A 29 -26.42 -18.58 -12.15
N SER A 30 -25.89 -19.76 -12.47
CA SER A 30 -26.32 -21.01 -11.84
C SER A 30 -25.85 -21.08 -10.38
N VAL A 31 -26.45 -21.97 -9.58
CA VAL A 31 -26.07 -22.18 -8.18
C VAL A 31 -24.59 -22.57 -8.04
N GLU A 32 -24.09 -23.44 -8.92
CA GLU A 32 -22.67 -23.81 -8.97
C GLU A 32 -21.76 -22.61 -9.28
N GLN A 33 -22.15 -21.73 -10.21
CA GLN A 33 -21.39 -20.52 -10.53
C GLN A 33 -21.39 -19.52 -9.37
N LEU A 34 -22.53 -19.34 -8.71
CA LEU A 34 -22.65 -18.50 -7.50
C LEU A 34 -21.78 -19.03 -6.35
N ARG A 35 -21.71 -20.36 -6.20
CA ARG A 35 -20.83 -20.98 -5.21
C ARG A 35 -19.36 -20.69 -5.51
N ALA A 36 -18.94 -20.80 -6.76
CA ALA A 36 -17.57 -20.47 -7.16
C ALA A 36 -17.25 -18.99 -6.90
N VAL A 37 -18.18 -18.07 -7.20
CA VAL A 37 -18.03 -16.63 -6.91
C VAL A 37 -17.93 -16.37 -5.40
N LYS A 38 -18.74 -17.06 -4.59
CA LYS A 38 -18.65 -16.97 -3.13
C LYS A 38 -17.27 -17.41 -2.63
N GLU A 39 -16.79 -18.58 -3.08
CA GLU A 39 -15.48 -19.10 -2.68
C GLU A 39 -14.35 -18.14 -3.08
N GLN A 40 -14.43 -17.51 -4.25
CA GLN A 40 -13.49 -16.47 -4.66
C GLN A 40 -13.57 -15.23 -3.76
N ALA A 41 -14.77 -14.72 -3.49
CA ALA A 41 -14.95 -13.56 -2.62
C ALA A 41 -14.43 -13.81 -1.20
N ASP A 42 -14.65 -15.01 -0.65
CA ASP A 42 -14.12 -15.41 0.65
C ASP A 42 -12.57 -15.38 0.66
N LEU A 43 -11.91 -15.84 -0.41
CA LEU A 43 -10.46 -15.76 -0.55
C LEU A 43 -9.96 -14.31 -0.64
N GLU A 44 -10.61 -13.47 -1.42
CA GLU A 44 -10.26 -12.05 -1.56
C GLU A 44 -10.43 -11.30 -0.24
N VAL A 45 -11.50 -11.57 0.51
CA VAL A 45 -11.72 -10.98 1.84
C VAL A 45 -10.60 -11.37 2.80
N ASN A 46 -10.20 -12.63 2.83
CA ASN A 46 -9.09 -13.07 3.69
C ASN A 46 -7.78 -12.36 3.33
N LEU A 47 -7.44 -12.29 2.04
CA LEU A 47 -6.25 -11.59 1.57
C LEU A 47 -6.25 -10.09 1.93
N LEU A 48 -7.41 -9.44 1.79
CA LEU A 48 -7.57 -8.03 2.16
C LEU A 48 -7.43 -7.82 3.68
N GLN A 49 -7.95 -8.73 4.51
CA GLN A 49 -7.78 -8.68 5.96
C GLN A 49 -6.31 -8.80 6.37
N ASP A 50 -5.57 -9.73 5.77
CA ASP A 50 -4.13 -9.90 6.02
C ASP A 50 -3.34 -8.65 5.60
N SER A 51 -3.65 -8.10 4.43
CA SER A 51 -3.06 -6.85 3.95
C SER A 51 -3.32 -5.68 4.90
N LEU A 52 -4.55 -5.55 5.40
CA LEU A 52 -4.92 -4.51 6.35
C LEU A 52 -4.15 -4.65 7.67
N ASN A 53 -3.99 -5.87 8.19
CA ASN A 53 -3.22 -6.13 9.40
C ASN A 53 -1.73 -5.79 9.23
N ASN A 54 -1.16 -6.10 8.07
CA ASN A 54 0.21 -5.73 7.72
C ASN A 54 0.39 -4.20 7.65
N ILE A 55 -0.54 -3.49 7.00
CA ILE A 55 -0.52 -2.03 6.91
C ILE A 55 -0.63 -1.39 8.29
N ARG A 56 -1.54 -1.88 9.14
CA ARG A 56 -1.71 -1.38 10.52
C ARG A 56 -0.43 -1.55 11.33
N THR A 57 0.20 -2.72 11.25
CA THR A 57 1.46 -3.01 11.94
C THR A 57 2.59 -2.09 11.45
N ALA A 58 2.69 -1.89 10.12
CA ALA A 58 3.67 -0.97 9.53
C ALA A 58 3.42 0.48 9.99
N THR A 59 2.16 0.93 10.00
CA THR A 59 1.77 2.27 10.44
C THR A 59 2.16 2.51 11.90
N ALA A 60 1.91 1.54 12.80
CA ALA A 60 2.31 1.65 14.19
C ALA A 60 3.84 1.76 14.36
N ARG A 61 4.62 0.99 13.58
CA ARG A 61 6.09 1.09 13.59
C ARG A 61 6.57 2.44 13.08
N LEU A 62 5.94 2.98 12.05
CA LEU A 62 6.26 4.29 11.49
C LEU A 62 5.94 5.43 12.46
N ASP A 63 4.86 5.32 13.22
CA ASP A 63 4.50 6.31 14.25
C ASP A 63 5.54 6.32 15.39
N ILE A 64 5.92 5.14 15.88
CA ILE A 64 6.99 4.99 16.88
C ILE A 64 8.31 5.58 16.34
N ALA A 65 8.68 5.26 15.10
CA ALA A 65 9.89 5.78 14.48
C ALA A 65 9.85 7.32 14.32
N SER A 66 8.71 7.88 13.90
CA SER A 66 8.53 9.32 13.75
C SER A 66 8.69 10.06 15.08
N ASN A 67 8.10 9.51 16.15
CA ASN A 67 8.23 10.06 17.49
C ASN A 67 9.68 9.97 18.00
N ALA A 68 10.37 8.85 17.74
CA ALA A 68 11.78 8.68 18.10
C ALA A 68 12.70 9.66 17.35
N LEU A 69 12.45 9.90 16.06
CA LEU A 69 13.19 10.86 15.24
C LEU A 69 12.96 12.30 15.72
N ASN A 70 11.73 12.64 16.11
CA ASN A 70 11.44 13.93 16.71
C ASN A 70 12.21 14.11 18.04
N ASP A 71 12.17 13.12 18.94
CA ASP A 71 12.94 13.15 20.19
C ASP A 71 14.45 13.24 19.94
N LEU A 72 14.97 12.54 18.92
CA LEU A 72 16.37 12.61 18.52
C LEU A 72 16.76 14.02 18.07
N SER A 73 15.92 14.67 17.26
CA SER A 73 16.18 16.02 16.72
C SER A 73 16.27 17.11 17.79
N LEU A 74 15.72 16.86 18.98
CA LEU A 74 15.79 17.77 20.13
C LEU A 74 17.05 17.54 20.98
N ARG A 75 17.83 16.50 20.70
CA ARG A 75 19.03 16.15 21.47
C ARG A 75 20.26 16.83 20.89
N PRO A 76 21.05 17.53 21.71
CA PRO A 76 22.31 18.11 21.24
C PRO A 76 23.33 17.03 20.87
N GLN A 77 24.20 17.40 19.95
CA GLN A 77 25.38 16.61 19.58
C GLN A 77 26.23 16.30 20.82
N GLY A 78 26.84 15.12 20.88
CA GLY A 78 27.69 14.71 22.00
C GLY A 78 26.93 14.30 23.26
N LYS A 79 25.59 14.18 23.22
CA LYS A 79 24.80 13.73 24.37
C LYS A 79 25.06 12.26 24.67
N LYS A 80 25.34 11.94 25.93
CA LYS A 80 25.46 10.55 26.41
C LYS A 80 24.09 9.87 26.42
N MET A 81 24.05 8.63 25.95
CA MET A 81 22.84 7.81 25.95
C MET A 81 23.16 6.33 26.08
N LEU A 82 22.16 5.52 26.44
CA LEU A 82 22.27 4.07 26.47
C LEU A 82 21.82 3.51 25.12
N VAL A 83 22.68 2.73 24.49
CA VAL A 83 22.37 2.05 23.22
C VAL A 83 22.12 0.57 23.53
N PRO A 84 20.99 0.00 23.08
CA PRO A 84 20.71 -1.43 23.27
C PRO A 84 21.69 -2.27 22.43
N LEU A 85 22.38 -3.21 23.07
CA LEU A 85 23.19 -4.21 22.37
C LEU A 85 22.39 -5.51 22.14
N THR A 86 21.54 -5.86 23.10
CA THR A 86 20.58 -6.97 23.04
C THR A 86 19.29 -6.57 23.76
N ALA A 87 18.29 -7.46 23.80
CA ALA A 87 17.02 -7.20 24.50
C ALA A 87 17.19 -6.88 26.00
N SER A 88 18.28 -7.31 26.64
CA SER A 88 18.51 -7.15 28.09
C SER A 88 19.79 -6.39 28.45
N LEU A 89 20.58 -5.94 27.46
CA LEU A 89 21.88 -5.31 27.68
C LEU A 89 21.96 -3.95 26.98
N TYR A 90 22.36 -2.94 27.74
CA TYR A 90 22.57 -1.59 27.26
C TYR A 90 23.99 -1.15 27.56
N VAL A 91 24.60 -0.45 26.60
CA VAL A 91 25.96 0.09 26.73
C VAL A 91 25.93 1.62 26.64
N PRO A 92 26.75 2.34 27.41
CA PRO A 92 26.87 3.78 27.28
C PRO A 92 27.51 4.13 25.94
N GLY A 93 26.86 5.02 25.20
CA GLY A 93 27.32 5.62 23.95
C GLY A 93 27.14 7.13 23.97
N THR A 94 27.66 7.77 22.93
CA THR A 94 27.53 9.22 22.72
C THR A 94 26.93 9.45 21.33
N LEU A 95 25.93 10.34 21.26
CA LEU A 95 25.30 10.70 20.00
C LEU A 95 26.25 11.54 19.15
N ASP A 96 26.63 11.04 17.97
CA ASP A 96 27.56 11.72 17.07
C ASP A 96 26.87 12.79 16.23
N ASP A 97 25.87 12.46 15.42
CA ASP A 97 25.12 13.42 14.60
C ASP A 97 23.62 13.11 14.68
N ALA A 98 22.83 14.06 15.18
CA ALA A 98 21.38 13.92 15.30
C ALA A 98 20.65 14.22 13.98
N ASP A 99 21.34 14.85 13.02
CA ASP A 99 20.80 15.24 11.72
C ASP A 99 21.06 14.17 10.63
N LYS A 100 21.64 13.03 10.99
CA LYS A 100 21.90 11.90 10.07
C LYS A 100 21.28 10.63 10.58
N VAL A 101 20.42 10.04 9.76
CA VAL A 101 19.72 8.79 10.10
C VAL A 101 19.83 7.79 8.97
N LEU A 102 19.87 6.51 9.33
CA LEU A 102 19.86 5.42 8.37
C LEU A 102 18.43 4.91 8.19
N VAL A 103 17.97 4.86 6.95
CA VAL A 103 16.67 4.32 6.56
C VAL A 103 16.86 3.00 5.85
N ASP A 104 16.27 1.93 6.39
CA ASP A 104 16.21 0.61 5.74
C ASP A 104 15.19 0.64 4.61
N VAL A 105 15.64 0.37 3.38
CA VAL A 105 14.76 0.28 2.19
C VAL A 105 14.42 -1.17 1.81
N GLY A 106 14.95 -2.14 2.56
CA GLY A 106 14.77 -3.57 2.34
C GLY A 106 15.95 -4.23 1.62
N THR A 107 15.93 -5.57 1.57
CA THR A 107 16.97 -6.40 0.92
C THR A 107 18.40 -6.19 1.45
N GLY A 108 18.54 -5.61 2.66
CA GLY A 108 19.83 -5.34 3.30
C GLY A 108 20.47 -4.01 2.89
N TYR A 109 19.75 -3.12 2.21
CA TYR A 109 20.24 -1.80 1.82
C TYR A 109 19.73 -0.73 2.77
N PHE A 110 20.63 0.20 3.12
CA PHE A 110 20.36 1.35 3.96
C PHE A 110 20.77 2.63 3.24
N ILE A 111 19.95 3.67 3.36
CA ILE A 111 20.22 5.00 2.82
C ILE A 111 20.45 5.93 4.00
N GLU A 112 21.54 6.70 3.96
CA GLU A 112 21.75 7.80 4.90
C GLU A 112 20.94 9.01 4.43
N VAL A 113 20.04 9.47 5.29
CA VAL A 113 19.18 10.63 5.06
C VAL A 113 19.57 11.72 6.05
N ALA A 114 19.83 12.91 5.53
CA ALA A 114 20.00 14.09 6.37
C ALA A 114 18.61 14.59 6.79
N THR A 115 18.32 14.59 8.08
CA THR A 115 17.08 15.08 8.68
C THR A 115 17.04 16.62 8.64
N LYS A 116 17.01 17.20 7.44
CA LYS A 116 16.70 18.62 7.30
C LYS A 116 15.28 18.83 7.80
N LYS A 117 15.16 19.59 8.90
CA LYS A 117 13.91 20.01 9.56
C LYS A 117 12.81 20.21 8.52
N LYS A 118 11.80 19.32 8.59
CA LYS A 118 10.61 19.22 7.71
C LYS A 118 10.82 18.28 6.52
N SER A 119 10.52 16.98 6.69
CA SER A 119 9.99 16.09 5.62
C SER A 119 9.93 14.59 5.99
N ILE A 120 10.19 14.13 7.22
CA ILE A 120 10.03 12.68 7.51
C ILE A 120 8.57 12.24 7.33
N ALA A 121 7.60 13.11 7.66
CA ALA A 121 6.18 12.87 7.37
C ALA A 121 5.90 12.72 5.86
N ASP A 122 6.61 13.48 5.01
CA ASP A 122 6.47 13.37 3.56
C ASP A 122 7.17 12.11 3.03
N GLU A 123 8.28 11.67 3.61
CA GLU A 123 8.96 10.40 3.27
C GLU A 123 8.14 9.18 3.67
N VAL A 124 7.51 9.20 4.85
CA VAL A 124 6.56 8.17 5.28
C VAL A 124 5.35 8.13 4.33
N GLY A 125 4.88 9.31 3.88
CA GLY A 125 3.88 9.43 2.82
C GLY A 125 4.33 8.81 1.50
N ILE A 126 5.59 8.99 1.10
CA ILE A 126 6.18 8.39 -0.11
C ILE A 126 6.27 6.86 0.02
N VAL A 127 6.75 6.33 1.15
CA VAL A 127 6.85 4.88 1.40
C VAL A 127 5.46 4.24 1.44
N LEU A 128 4.48 4.88 2.07
CA LEU A 128 3.11 4.41 2.12
C LEU A 128 2.44 4.48 0.75
N GLN A 129 2.62 5.55 -0.03
CA GLN A 129 2.13 5.65 -1.41
C GLN A 129 2.80 4.63 -2.32
N ALA A 130 4.11 4.39 -2.19
CA ALA A 130 4.81 3.38 -2.96
C ALA A 130 4.26 1.98 -2.66
N LYS A 131 3.99 1.67 -1.38
CA LYS A 131 3.36 0.41 -0.97
C LYS A 131 1.90 0.31 -1.47
N LEU A 132 1.12 1.39 -1.41
CA LEU A 132 -0.25 1.43 -1.93
C LEU A 132 -0.29 1.20 -3.44
N ARG A 133 0.64 1.80 -4.19
CA ARG A 133 0.76 1.66 -5.65
C ARG A 133 1.23 0.27 -6.08
N GLN A 134 2.02 -0.41 -5.25
CA GLN A 134 2.38 -1.82 -5.45
C GLN A 134 1.21 -2.78 -5.11
N LEU A 135 0.26 -2.35 -4.29
CA LEU A 135 -0.91 -3.13 -3.88
C LEU A 135 -2.14 -2.91 -4.78
N THR A 136 -2.18 -1.86 -5.60
CA THR A 136 -3.15 -1.75 -6.69
C THR A 136 -2.68 -2.59 -7.87
N PRO A 137 -3.39 -3.67 -8.23
CA PRO A 137 -3.12 -4.36 -9.49
C PRO A 137 -3.32 -3.32 -10.59
N SER A 138 -2.32 -3.18 -11.46
CA SER A 138 -2.50 -2.45 -12.71
C SER A 138 -3.61 -3.19 -13.47
N GLN A 139 -4.81 -2.59 -13.50
CA GLN A 139 -5.85 -2.96 -14.45
C GLN A 139 -5.37 -2.59 -15.86
#